data_AF-A0A967JGL4-F1
#
_entry.id   AF-A0A967JGL4-F1
#
_cell.length_a   1.000
_cell.length_b   1.000
_cell.length_c   1.000
_cell.angle_alpha   90.00
_cell.angle_beta   90.00
_cell.angle_gamma   90.00
#
_symmetry.space_group_name_H-M   'P 1'
#
loop_
_entity.id
_entity.type
_entity.pdbx_description
1 polymer ?
#
loop_
_entity_poly.entity_id
_entity_poly.type
_entity_poly.pdbx_seq_one_letter_code
_entity_poly.pdbx_strand_id
1 'polypeptide(L)' 'KCGDVELAAAIPRCSAYTPVPGGVGPMTIATLIAQCVEAAERAAGIPS' A
#
# COMPACT_ATOMS: atom_id res chain seq x y z
N LYS A 1 13.89 11.44 2.38
CA LYS A 1 13.37 11.91 1.07
C LYS A 1 11.90 12.23 1.24
N CYS A 2 11.46 13.41 0.80
CA CYS A 2 10.05 13.83 0.83
C CYS A 2 9.25 13.08 -0.25
N GLY A 3 7.95 12.86 -0.04
CA GLY A 3 7.03 12.33 -1.06
C GLY A 3 6.54 13.44 -1.98
N ASP A 4 5.54 13.14 -2.82
CA ASP A 4 4.99 14.10 -3.80
C ASP A 4 4.06 15.17 -3.19
N VAL A 5 3.72 15.04 -1.91
CA VAL A 5 2.77 15.90 -1.19
C VAL A 5 3.46 16.60 -0.02
N GLU A 6 3.26 17.91 0.10
CA GLU A 6 3.70 18.70 1.25
C GLU A 6 2.81 18.42 2.47
N LEU A 7 3.32 17.59 3.39
CA LEU A 7 2.57 17.11 4.55
C LEU A 7 2.18 18.25 5.49
N ALA A 8 3.01 19.28 5.66
CA ALA A 8 2.72 20.39 6.57
C ALA A 8 1.47 21.18 6.17
N ALA A 9 1.21 21.32 4.87
CA ALA A 9 0.02 21.99 4.34
C ALA A 9 -1.21 21.07 4.29
N ALA A 10 -1.00 19.75 4.20
CA ALA A 10 -2.07 18.76 4.07
C ALA A 10 -2.66 18.33 5.41
N ILE A 11 -1.84 18.14 6.46
CA ILE A 11 -2.24 17.65 7.80
C ILE A 11 -3.47 18.38 8.39
N PRO A 12 -3.56 19.73 8.38
CA PRO A 12 -4.72 20.41 8.97
C PRO A 12 -6.02 20.31 8.14
N ARG A 13 -5.94 19.80 6.91
CA ARG A 13 -7.07 19.72 5.96
C ARG A 13 -7.56 18.30 5.70
N CYS A 14 -6.72 17.28 5.97
CA CYS A 14 -7.05 15.89 5.72
C CYS A 14 -7.50 15.16 7.00
N SER A 15 -8.47 14.25 6.87
CA SER A 15 -8.90 13.36 7.96
C SER A 15 -7.94 12.17 8.18
N ALA A 16 -7.21 11.78 7.14
CA ALA A 16 -6.18 10.75 7.17
C ALA A 16 -5.14 11.00 6.08
N TYR A 17 -3.89 10.57 6.29
CA TYR A 17 -2.81 10.65 5.30
C TYR A 17 -1.88 9.43 5.43
N THR A 18 -1.16 9.10 4.35
CA THR A 18 -0.13 8.05 4.36
C THR A 18 1.24 8.68 4.61
N PRO A 19 1.95 8.31 5.70
CA PRO A 19 3.21 8.95 6.04
C PRO A 19 4.33 8.54 5.08
N VAL A 20 5.31 9.43 4.89
CA VAL A 20 6.52 9.13 4.13
C VAL A 20 7.73 9.43 5.02
N PRO A 21 8.59 8.45 5.32
CA PRO A 21 8.54 7.03 4.92
C PRO A 21 7.50 6.21 5.70
N GLY A 22 7.10 5.05 5.16
CA GLY A 22 6.30 4.03 5.88
C GLY A 22 4.84 3.86 5.45
N GLY A 23 4.32 4.69 4.54
CA GLY A 23 2.95 4.63 4.04
C GLY A 23 2.79 3.64 2.88
N VAL A 24 2.82 4.16 1.65
CA VAL A 24 2.47 3.37 0.45
C VAL A 24 3.52 2.30 0.10
N GLY A 25 4.81 2.56 0.35
CA GLY A 25 5.90 1.66 -0.05
C GLY A 25 5.75 0.22 0.49
N PRO A 26 5.60 0.02 1.82
CA PRO A 26 5.37 -1.31 2.38
C PRO A 26 4.10 -1.98 1.86
N MET A 27 3.02 -1.22 1.67
CA MET A 27 1.76 -1.75 1.15
C MET A 27 1.87 -2.22 -0.30
N THR A 28 2.64 -1.53 -1.16
CA THR A 28 2.87 -1.98 -2.55
C THR A 28 3.49 -3.37 -2.61
N ILE A 29 4.49 -3.63 -1.76
CA ILE A 29 5.14 -4.95 -1.68
C ILE A 29 4.15 -5.99 -1.17
N ALA A 30 3.41 -5.67 -0.11
CA ALA A 30 2.41 -6.58 0.46
C ALA A 30 1.30 -6.94 -0.54
N THR A 31 0.77 -5.95 -1.27
CA THR A 31 -0.27 -6.17 -2.28
C THR A 31 0.23 -7.02 -3.44
N LEU A 32 1.45 -6.78 -3.92
CA LEU A 32 2.05 -7.64 -4.95
C LEU A 32 2.13 -9.10 -4.50
N ILE A 33 2.60 -9.34 -3.27
CA ILE A 33 2.70 -10.69 -2.71
C ILE A 33 1.31 -11.31 -2.56
N ALA A 34 0.33 -10.58 -2.05
CA ALA A 34 -1.05 -11.06 -1.92
C ALA A 34 -1.62 -11.49 -3.28
N GLN A 35 -1.44 -10.68 -4.33
CA GLN A 35 -1.87 -11.01 -5.69
C GLN A 35 -1.15 -12.25 -6.24
N CYS A 36 0.14 -12.42 -5.93
CA CYS A 36 0.88 -13.64 -6.30
C CYS A 36 0.33 -14.88 -5.59
N VAL A 37 -0.02 -14.77 -4.30
CA VAL A 37 -0.60 -15.87 -3.53
C VAL A 37 -1.99 -16.22 -4.06
N GLU A 38 -2.87 -15.24 -4.25
CA GLU A 38 -4.21 -15.48 -4.83
C GLU A 38 -4.13 -16.13 -6.21
N ALA A 39 -3.18 -15.71 -7.06
CA ALA A 39 -2.97 -16.32 -8.38
C ALA A 39 -2.47 -17.77 -8.26
N ALA A 40 -1.58 -18.06 -7.31
CA ALA A 40 -1.08 -19.41 -7.06
C ALA A 40 -2.19 -20.34 -6.49
N GLU A 41 -3.00 -19.86 -5.56
CA GLU A 41 -4.16 -20.58 -5.01
C GLU A 41 -5.16 -20.93 -6.12
N ARG A 42 -5.50 -19.95 -6.97
CA ARG A 42 -6.37 -20.17 -8.14
C ARG A 42 -5.78 -21.19 -9.12
N ALA A 43 -4.48 -21.12 -9.39
CA ALA A 43 -3.80 -22.07 -10.27
C ALA A 43 -3.76 -23.49 -9.67
N ALA A 44 -3.66 -23.61 -8.35
CA ALA A 44 -3.69 -24.86 -7.61
C ALA A 44 -5.12 -25.41 -7.38
N GLY A 45 -6.16 -24.67 -7.77
CA GLY A 45 -7.56 -25.04 -7.54
C GLY A 45 -8.00 -24.94 -6.08
N ILE A 46 -7.27 -24.17 -5.27
CA ILE A 46 -7.61 -23.90 -3.86
C ILE A 46 -8.54 -22.68 -3.85
N PRO A 47 -9.74 -22.77 -3.25
CA PRO A 47 -10.62 -21.62 -3.10
C PRO A 47 -9.97 -20.60 -2.12
N SER A 48 -9.71 -19.40 -2.63
CA SER A 48 -9.31 -18.21 -1.86
C SER A 48 -10.47 -17.62 -1.08
#